data_AF-D2SNN7-F1
#
_entry.id   AF-D2SNN7-F1
#
_cell.length_a   1.000
_cell.length_b   1.000
_cell.length_c   1.000
_cell.angle_alpha   90.00
_cell.angle_beta   90.00
_cell.angle_gamma   90.00
#
_symmetry.space_group_name_H-M   'P 1'
#
loop_
_entity.id
_entity.type
_entity.pdbx_description
1 polymer ?
#
loop_
_entity_poly.entity_id
_entity_poly.type
_entity_poly.pdbx_seq_one_letter_code
_entity_poly.pdbx_strand_id
1 'polypeptide(L)'
;SEKMVYDGSTGKLLTDRTWTYKIPGIKDIPADMRIYFCRNGKNDLGVLQSKATGEPSLCLATVFLHAAHAAIHEARQDAGYEPIWFDLKTPCTVENIFMAVGHKLEHFKLK
;
A
#
# COMPACT_ATOMS: atom_id res chain seq x y z
N SER A 1 6.08 -0.09 1.54
CA SER A 1 7.54 0.17 1.46
C SER A 1 8.05 0.77 2.76
N GLU A 2 7.46 1.87 3.22
CA GLU A 2 7.88 2.57 4.44
C GLU A 2 7.40 1.84 5.70
N LYS A 3 8.34 1.39 6.54
CA LYS A 3 8.07 0.69 7.80
C LYS A 3 9.02 1.21 8.87
N MET A 4 8.46 1.68 9.97
CA MET A 4 9.23 2.05 11.15
C MET A 4 9.33 0.84 12.08
N VAL A 5 10.53 0.53 12.53
CA VAL A 5 10.78 -0.57 13.48
C VAL A 5 11.46 -0.01 14.71
N TYR A 6 10.95 -0.36 15.87
CA TYR A 6 11.47 0.05 17.17
C TYR A 6 11.96 -1.18 17.94
N ASP A 7 12.99 -0.98 18.76
CA ASP A 7 13.42 -1.99 19.71
C ASP A 7 12.35 -2.16 20.80
N GLY A 8 11.93 -3.40 21.03
CA GLY A 8 10.84 -3.70 21.97
C GLY A 8 11.17 -3.45 23.44
N SER A 9 12.46 -3.39 23.80
CA SER A 9 12.90 -3.21 25.18
C SER A 9 13.26 -1.77 25.53
N THR A 10 13.92 -1.07 24.60
CA THR A 10 14.47 0.27 24.79
C THR A 10 13.66 1.36 24.09
N GLY A 11 12.75 1.00 23.18
CA GLY A 11 11.97 1.96 22.37
C GLY A 11 12.79 2.68 21.30
N LYS A 12 14.06 2.31 21.09
CA LYS A 12 14.93 2.95 20.11
C LYS A 12 14.47 2.66 18.68
N LEU A 13 14.41 3.68 17.82
CA LEU A 13 14.16 3.51 16.39
C LEU A 13 15.33 2.76 15.72
N LEU A 14 15.03 1.63 15.08
CA LEU A 14 16.00 0.78 14.37
C LEU A 14 16.11 1.13 12.88
N THR A 15 15.07 1.76 12.31
CA THR A 15 15.04 2.22 10.92
C THR A 15 15.42 3.70 10.82
N ASP A 16 16.60 4.06 11.34
CA ASP A 16 17.10 5.43 11.46
C ASP A 16 17.99 5.88 10.28
N ARG A 17 18.17 5.01 9.27
CA ARG A 17 19.07 5.25 8.12
C ARG A 17 18.38 4.92 6.81
N THR A 18 18.87 5.51 5.71
CA THR A 18 18.39 5.22 4.34
C THR A 18 18.63 3.76 3.91
N TRP A 19 19.55 3.06 4.58
CA TRP A 19 19.74 1.63 4.34
C TRP A 19 18.61 0.78 4.92
N THR A 20 17.98 1.23 6.01
CA THR A 20 16.97 0.48 6.77
C THR A 20 15.54 1.01 6.57
N TYR A 21 15.35 2.31 6.35
CA TYR A 21 14.09 2.92 5.97
C TYR A 21 14.01 3.17 4.46
N LYS A 22 13.00 2.60 3.80
CA LYS A 22 12.85 2.65 2.34
C LYS A 22 11.67 3.52 1.93
N ILE A 23 11.97 4.70 1.40
CA ILE A 23 11.02 5.56 0.71
C ILE A 23 10.67 5.00 -0.67
N PRO A 24 9.51 5.35 -1.25
CA PRO A 24 9.19 5.05 -2.63
C PRO A 24 10.27 5.60 -3.59
N GLY A 25 10.81 4.73 -4.44
CA GLY A 25 11.77 5.06 -5.49
C GLY A 25 11.13 5.12 -6.88
N ILE A 26 11.97 5.27 -7.91
CA ILE A 26 11.54 5.41 -9.31
C ILE A 26 10.74 4.20 -9.81
N LYS A 27 11.00 3.00 -9.28
CA LYS A 27 10.31 1.77 -9.69
C LYS A 27 9.01 1.50 -8.94
N ASP A 28 8.68 2.29 -7.92
CA ASP A 28 7.47 2.11 -7.13
C ASP A 28 6.26 2.86 -7.71
N ILE A 29 6.47 3.71 -8.72
CA ILE A 29 5.39 4.42 -9.41
C ILE A 29 4.60 3.45 -10.33
N PRO A 30 3.29 3.67 -10.53
CA PRO A 30 2.51 2.88 -11.49
C PRO A 30 3.07 3.00 -12.91
N ALA A 31 3.08 1.89 -13.64
CA ALA A 31 3.54 1.87 -15.04
C ALA A 31 2.67 2.75 -15.96
N ASP A 32 1.37 2.87 -15.68
CA ASP A 32 0.46 3.82 -16.32
C ASP A 32 -0.19 4.68 -15.22
N MET A 33 0.13 5.97 -15.21
CA MET A 33 -0.41 6.94 -14.26
C MET A 33 -1.06 8.09 -15.02
N ARG A 34 -2.39 8.16 -14.97
CA ARG A 34 -3.18 9.19 -15.65
C ARG A 34 -3.79 10.15 -14.66
N ILE A 35 -3.57 11.45 -14.88
CA ILE A 35 -4.07 12.52 -14.02
C ILE A 35 -4.92 13.46 -14.88
N TYR A 36 -6.13 13.74 -14.41
CA TYR A 36 -7.06 14.65 -15.06
C TYR A 36 -7.57 15.67 -14.06
N PHE A 37 -7.61 16.93 -14.46
CA PHE A 37 -8.30 17.97 -13.70
C PHE A 37 -9.75 18.09 -14.14
N CYS A 38 -10.64 18.32 -13.18
CA CYS A 38 -12.04 18.61 -13.46
C CYS A 38 -12.15 19.94 -14.22
N ARG A 39 -12.57 19.87 -15.49
CA ARG A 39 -12.76 21.06 -16.33
C ARG A 39 -14.02 21.80 -15.91
N ASN A 40 -13.96 23.13 -15.94
CA ASN A 40 -15.08 24.02 -15.60
C ASN A 40 -15.61 23.85 -14.17
N GLY A 41 -14.79 23.33 -13.25
CA GLY A 41 -15.13 23.21 -11.82
C GLY A 41 -14.98 24.54 -11.09
N LYS A 42 -15.99 25.41 -11.19
CA LYS A 42 -16.01 26.71 -10.52
C LYS A 42 -15.84 26.57 -9.00
N ASN A 43 -15.08 27.49 -8.41
CA ASN A 43 -14.95 27.62 -6.95
C ASN A 43 -15.05 29.09 -6.55
N ASP A 44 -16.25 29.58 -6.31
CA ASP A 44 -16.47 31.02 -6.07
C ASP A 44 -15.85 31.51 -4.75
N LEU A 45 -15.50 30.60 -3.83
CA LEU A 45 -14.84 30.90 -2.56
C LEU A 45 -13.31 30.90 -2.66
N GLY A 46 -12.74 30.28 -3.70
CA GLY A 46 -11.30 30.19 -3.89
C GLY A 46 -10.72 31.46 -4.49
N VAL A 47 -9.53 31.86 -4.05
CA VAL A 47 -8.77 32.94 -4.72
C VAL A 47 -8.58 32.55 -6.17
N LEU A 48 -9.10 33.36 -7.10
CA LEU A 48 -9.10 33.09 -8.54
C LEU A 48 -9.72 31.73 -8.91
N GLN A 49 -10.72 31.28 -8.15
CA GLN A 49 -11.36 29.96 -8.30
C GLN A 49 -10.43 28.75 -8.12
N SER A 50 -9.32 28.92 -7.40
CA SER A 50 -8.38 27.82 -7.08
C SER A 50 -8.89 26.90 -5.97
N LYS A 51 -8.25 25.73 -5.81
CA LYS A 51 -8.46 24.79 -4.70
C LYS A 51 -7.11 24.28 -4.18
N ALA A 52 -7.02 23.99 -2.89
CA ALA A 52 -5.85 23.35 -2.31
C ALA A 52 -5.80 21.87 -2.73
N THR A 53 -4.63 21.41 -3.19
CA THR A 53 -4.45 20.05 -3.74
C THR A 53 -3.37 19.21 -3.07
N GLY A 54 -2.58 19.79 -2.16
CA GLY A 54 -1.43 19.10 -1.54
C GLY A 54 -1.84 17.82 -0.81
N GLU A 55 -2.55 17.95 0.30
CA GLU A 55 -2.94 16.82 1.15
C GLU A 55 -3.98 15.88 0.52
N PRO A 56 -5.04 16.36 -0.17
CA PRO A 56 -6.08 15.47 -0.70
C PRO A 56 -5.58 14.39 -1.65
N SER A 57 -4.52 14.68 -2.42
CA SER A 57 -3.92 13.71 -3.33
C SER A 57 -3.27 12.53 -2.62
N LEU A 58 -2.77 12.72 -1.39
CA LEU A 58 -2.13 11.65 -0.61
C LEU A 58 -3.16 10.58 -0.21
N CYS A 59 -4.38 10.97 0.08
CA CYS A 59 -5.46 10.05 0.44
C CYS A 59 -5.78 9.04 -0.68
N LEU A 60 -5.55 9.41 -1.95
CA LEU A 60 -5.76 8.52 -3.09
C LEU A 60 -4.82 7.30 -3.08
N ALA A 61 -3.67 7.38 -2.40
CA ALA A 61 -2.73 6.26 -2.28
C ALA A 61 -3.35 5.03 -1.58
N THR A 62 -4.45 5.19 -0.85
CA THR A 62 -5.20 4.07 -0.25
C THR A 62 -5.71 3.06 -1.28
N VAL A 63 -5.86 3.47 -2.55
CA VAL A 63 -6.24 2.56 -3.65
C VAL A 63 -5.28 1.37 -3.77
N PHE A 64 -3.98 1.57 -3.49
CA PHE A 64 -3.00 0.49 -3.56
C PHE A 64 -3.20 -0.55 -2.44
N LEU A 65 -3.63 -0.12 -1.26
CA LEU A 65 -3.95 -1.02 -0.14
C LEU A 65 -5.16 -1.90 -0.51
N HIS A 66 -6.20 -1.30 -1.08
CA HIS A 66 -7.38 -2.02 -1.52
C HIS A 66 -7.09 -2.96 -2.69
N ALA A 67 -6.27 -2.53 -3.67
CA ALA A 67 -5.85 -3.37 -4.77
C ALA A 67 -5.05 -4.59 -4.30
N ALA A 68 -4.12 -4.40 -3.34
CA ALA A 68 -3.37 -5.51 -2.74
C ALA A 68 -4.29 -6.47 -1.96
N HIS A 69 -5.25 -5.95 -1.19
CA HIS A 69 -6.22 -6.78 -0.47
C HIS A 69 -7.07 -7.62 -1.43
N ALA A 70 -7.60 -7.02 -2.49
CA ALA A 70 -8.34 -7.72 -3.54
C ALA A 70 -7.49 -8.80 -4.23
N ALA A 71 -6.24 -8.50 -4.58
CA ALA A 71 -5.34 -9.48 -5.20
C ALA A 71 -5.06 -10.68 -4.29
N ILE A 72 -4.87 -10.45 -2.99
CA ILE A 72 -4.66 -11.53 -2.00
C ILE A 72 -5.94 -12.34 -1.79
N HIS A 73 -7.11 -11.69 -1.80
CA HIS A 73 -8.41 -12.35 -1.70
C HIS A 73 -8.61 -13.35 -2.84
N GLU A 74 -8.33 -12.95 -4.09
CA GLU A 74 -8.39 -13.85 -5.25
C GLU A 74 -7.34 -14.96 -5.17
N ALA A 75 -6.09 -14.63 -4.82
CA ALA A 75 -5.03 -15.64 -4.68
C ALA A 75 -5.35 -16.71 -3.62
N ARG A 76 -6.06 -16.33 -2.55
CA ARG A 76 -6.53 -17.27 -1.51
C ARG A 76 -7.63 -18.19 -2.03
N GLN A 77 -8.60 -17.67 -2.78
CA GLN A 77 -9.64 -18.48 -3.39
C GLN A 77 -9.05 -19.51 -4.37
N ASP A 78 -8.09 -19.10 -5.20
CA ASP A 78 -7.37 -20.01 -6.12
C ASP A 78 -6.61 -21.12 -5.37
N ALA A 79 -6.12 -20.82 -4.16
CA ALA A 79 -5.45 -21.76 -3.25
C ALA A 79 -6.44 -22.67 -2.46
N GLY A 80 -7.73 -22.58 -2.74
CA GLY A 80 -8.79 -23.36 -2.10
C GLY A 80 -9.03 -22.95 -0.64
N TYR A 81 -8.88 -21.66 -0.32
CA TYR A 81 -9.40 -21.10 0.93
C TYR A 81 -10.84 -20.64 0.74
N GLU A 82 -11.63 -20.74 1.81
CA GLU A 82 -12.96 -20.14 1.86
C GLU A 82 -12.87 -18.61 1.71
N PRO A 83 -13.86 -17.95 1.06
CA PRO A 83 -13.87 -16.51 0.82
C PRO A 83 -14.25 -15.74 2.10
N ILE A 84 -13.38 -15.82 3.10
CA ILE A 84 -13.53 -15.15 4.39
C ILE A 84 -12.66 -13.90 4.47
N TRP A 85 -13.10 -12.94 5.28
CA TRP A 85 -12.32 -11.75 5.58
C TRP A 85 -10.98 -12.12 6.21
N PHE A 86 -9.92 -11.41 5.82
CA PHE A 86 -8.59 -11.53 6.40
C PHE A 86 -7.97 -10.17 6.67
N ASP A 87 -7.12 -10.14 7.69
CA ASP A 87 -6.41 -8.95 8.10
C ASP A 87 -5.11 -8.79 7.31
N LEU A 88 -4.98 -7.67 6.60
CA LEU A 88 -3.75 -7.28 5.90
C LEU A 88 -3.05 -6.21 6.72
N LYS A 89 -1.97 -6.60 7.39
CA LYS A 89 -1.20 -5.68 8.24
C LYS A 89 -0.63 -4.52 7.42
N THR A 90 -0.87 -3.31 7.89
CA THR A 90 -0.24 -2.09 7.36
C THR A 90 1.05 -1.79 8.10
N PRO A 91 2.11 -1.31 7.41
CA PRO A 91 2.21 -1.08 5.96
C PRO A 91 2.23 -2.39 5.17
N CYS A 92 1.71 -2.40 3.94
CA CYS A 92 1.72 -3.58 3.07
C CYS A 92 3.13 -3.84 2.50
N THR A 93 4.05 -4.28 3.37
CA THR A 93 5.37 -4.74 2.96
C THR A 93 5.27 -6.13 2.34
N VAL A 94 6.33 -6.54 1.65
CA VAL A 94 6.40 -7.86 1.01
C VAL A 94 6.16 -8.97 2.04
N GLU A 95 6.72 -8.83 3.24
CA GLU A 95 6.53 -9.79 4.33
C GLU A 95 5.08 -9.84 4.81
N ASN A 96 4.44 -8.68 5.00
CA ASN A 96 3.04 -8.64 5.44
C ASN A 96 2.10 -9.21 4.37
N ILE A 97 2.35 -8.94 3.09
CA ILE A 97 1.62 -9.53 1.97
C ILE A 97 1.82 -11.05 1.95
N PHE A 98 3.07 -11.51 2.01
CA PHE A 98 3.42 -12.93 2.02
C PHE A 98 2.72 -13.68 3.17
N MET A 99 2.75 -13.12 4.38
CA MET A 99 2.06 -13.70 5.53
C MET A 99 0.53 -13.66 5.37
N ALA A 100 0.00 -12.60 4.75
CA ALA A 100 -1.44 -12.45 4.51
C ALA A 100 -1.95 -13.41 3.42
N VAL A 101 -1.15 -13.88 2.46
CA VAL A 101 -1.61 -14.88 1.48
C VAL A 101 -1.93 -16.22 2.15
N GLY A 102 -1.26 -16.56 3.25
CA GLY A 102 -1.52 -17.80 3.99
C GLY A 102 -1.09 -19.03 3.19
N HIS A 103 0.18 -19.12 2.82
CA HIS A 103 0.66 -20.24 2.01
C HIS A 103 0.57 -21.60 2.75
N LYS A 104 0.07 -22.64 2.08
CA LYS A 104 0.14 -24.03 2.57
C LYS A 104 1.50 -24.62 2.20
N LEU A 105 2.11 -25.39 3.11
CA LEU A 105 3.41 -26.03 2.87
C LEU A 105 3.36 -26.96 1.63
N GLU A 106 2.20 -27.57 1.40
CA GLU A 106 1.91 -28.47 0.27
C GLU A 106 2.06 -27.81 -1.11
N HIS A 107 1.97 -26.48 -1.19
CA HIS A 107 2.12 -25.73 -2.44
C HIS A 107 3.59 -25.58 -2.85
N PHE A 108 4.53 -25.69 -1.91
CA PHE A 108 5.97 -25.54 -2.17
C PHE A 108 6.61 -26.88 -2.56
N LYS A 109 6.18 -27.43 -3.70
CA LYS A 109 6.82 -28.62 -4.29
C LYS A 109 8.05 -28.18 -5.09
N LEU A 110 9.23 -28.56 -4.63
CA LEU A 110 10.44 -28.53 -5.46
C LEU A 110 10.29 -29.60 -6.55
N LYS A 111 10.35 -29.18 -7.81
CA LYS A 111 10.50 -30.09 -8.94
C LYS A 111 11.91 -30.66 -8.99
#